data_AF-A0A535BED5-F1
#
_entry.id   AF-A0A535BED5-F1
#
_cell.length_a   1.000
_cell.length_b   1.000
_cell.length_c   1.000
_cell.angle_alpha   90.00
_cell.angle_beta   90.00
_cell.angle_gamma   90.00
#
_symmetry.space_group_name_H-M   'P 1'
#
loop_
_entity.id
_entity.type
_entity.pdbx_description
1 polymer ?
#
loop_
_entity_poly.entity_id
_entity_poly.type
_entity_poly.pdbx_seq_one_letter_code
_entity_poly.pdbx_strand_id
1 'polypeptide(L)'
;MSLWPKTREELNTIVNRQFDTPEYKQFFAVKLTPARQKLLDLHYPHYIKSRRDCWGAAQVKAPLDVKRAIWEHEKDELIYDKRMGSAHLTDQQMAEATAESNLLPGARAAIYAWMYLATTRPWIESLMVNHITERKNNSAIVKGGGFTQRCAHKKVADLGGTIEALDINTKVHMVADEDHSDMFEPIFDKYVVDERTAQAVIRAAQDSLAIDRAYRSALATAMSEISEKAA
;
A
#
# COMPACT_ATOMS: atom_id res chain seq x y z
N MET A 1 -12.08 27.34 7.77
CA MET A 1 -10.69 27.21 7.29
C MET A 1 -10.34 25.74 7.29
N SER A 2 -9.64 25.23 6.28
CA SER A 2 -9.25 23.82 6.26
C SER A 2 -8.29 23.51 7.40
N LEU A 3 -8.46 22.35 8.03
CA LEU A 3 -7.50 21.77 8.98
C LEU A 3 -6.58 20.76 8.30
N TRP A 4 -6.70 20.59 6.98
CA TRP A 4 -5.88 19.65 6.22
C TRP A 4 -4.38 19.91 6.34
N PRO A 5 -3.85 21.15 6.22
CA PRO A 5 -2.40 21.36 6.31
C PRO A 5 -1.78 20.82 7.61
N LYS A 6 -2.44 21.04 8.74
CA LYS A 6 -2.00 20.50 10.05
C LYS A 6 -2.15 18.98 10.10
N THR A 7 -3.28 18.45 9.64
CA THR A 7 -3.57 17.01 9.60
C THR A 7 -2.54 16.27 8.75
N ARG A 8 -2.18 16.85 7.60
CA ARG A 8 -1.21 16.33 6.65
C ARG A 8 0.18 16.18 7.25
N GLU A 9 0.65 17.19 8.00
CA GLU A 9 1.96 17.10 8.66
C GLU A 9 2.00 16.01 9.75
N GLU A 10 0.89 15.78 10.44
CA GLU A 10 0.78 14.65 11.37
C GLU A 10 0.83 13.32 10.61
N LEU A 11 0.13 13.19 9.49
CA LEU A 11 0.19 11.99 8.63
C LEU A 11 1.60 11.75 8.09
N ASN A 12 2.31 12.80 7.65
CA ASN A 12 3.72 12.73 7.24
C ASN A 12 4.60 12.18 8.35
N THR A 13 4.39 12.65 9.58
CA THR A 13 5.11 12.17 10.76
C THR A 13 4.82 10.69 11.02
N ILE A 14 3.55 10.27 10.92
CA ILE A 14 3.13 8.89 11.14
C ILE A 14 3.73 7.94 10.09
N VAL A 15 3.68 8.28 8.79
CA VAL A 15 4.23 7.40 7.74
C VAL A 15 5.74 7.29 7.81
N ASN A 16 6.45 8.33 8.23
CA ASN A 16 7.90 8.25 8.47
C ASN A 16 8.21 7.30 9.64
N ARG A 17 7.48 7.41 10.76
CA ARG A 17 7.65 6.54 11.93
C ARG A 17 7.31 5.08 11.65
N GLN A 18 6.48 4.80 10.64
CA GLN A 18 6.12 3.43 10.25
C GLN A 18 7.37 2.55 10.00
N PHE A 19 8.42 3.12 9.40
CA PHE A 19 9.64 2.38 9.06
C PHE A 19 10.53 2.09 10.28
N ASP A 20 10.29 2.76 11.40
CA ASP A 20 11.02 2.53 12.65
C ASP A 20 10.37 1.47 13.54
N THR A 21 9.21 0.93 13.16
CA THR A 21 8.50 -0.04 13.98
C THR A 21 9.18 -1.42 13.94
N PRO A 22 9.00 -2.25 14.99
CA PRO A 22 9.62 -3.57 15.04
C PRO A 22 9.29 -4.47 13.84
N GLU A 23 8.05 -4.40 13.35
CA GLU A 23 7.55 -5.21 12.23
C GLU A 23 8.22 -4.82 10.91
N TYR A 24 8.40 -3.52 10.68
CA TYR A 24 9.09 -3.01 9.49
C TYR A 24 10.58 -3.32 9.53
N LYS A 25 11.22 -3.13 10.70
CA LYS A 25 12.61 -3.51 10.94
C LYS A 25 12.81 -5.00 10.72
N GLN A 26 11.91 -5.84 11.24
CA GLN A 26 11.92 -7.29 11.01
C GLN A 26 11.82 -7.61 9.52
N PHE A 27 10.82 -7.06 8.82
CA PHE A 27 10.60 -7.32 7.39
C PHE A 27 11.81 -6.99 6.52
N PHE A 28 12.45 -5.83 6.75
CA PHE A 28 13.61 -5.44 5.97
C PHE A 28 14.91 -6.15 6.41
N ALA A 29 15.00 -6.63 7.65
CA ALA A 29 16.15 -7.38 8.15
C ALA A 29 16.25 -8.81 7.58
N VAL A 30 15.12 -9.44 7.24
CA VAL A 30 15.15 -10.80 6.67
C VAL A 30 15.74 -10.78 5.26
N LYS A 31 16.92 -11.37 5.07
CA LYS A 31 17.59 -11.45 3.76
C LYS A 31 16.69 -12.16 2.73
N LEU A 32 16.50 -11.57 1.54
CA LEU A 32 15.78 -12.24 0.45
C LEU A 32 16.64 -13.36 -0.15
N THR A 33 15.97 -14.45 -0.47
CA THR A 33 16.47 -15.56 -1.31
C THR A 33 15.40 -15.82 -2.37
N PRO A 34 15.69 -16.55 -3.45
CA PRO A 34 14.67 -16.89 -4.45
C PRO A 34 13.42 -17.54 -3.85
N ALA A 35 13.60 -18.44 -2.87
CA ALA A 35 12.49 -19.09 -2.15
C ALA A 35 11.65 -18.10 -1.32
N ARG A 36 12.30 -17.14 -0.64
CA ARG A 36 11.61 -16.10 0.13
C ARG A 36 10.92 -15.07 -0.77
N GLN A 37 11.52 -14.72 -1.91
CA GLN A 37 10.89 -13.85 -2.91
C GLN A 37 9.63 -14.51 -3.48
N LYS A 38 9.69 -15.81 -3.80
CA LYS A 38 8.52 -16.58 -4.25
C LYS A 38 7.38 -16.56 -3.23
N LEU A 39 7.68 -16.58 -1.92
CA LEU A 39 6.67 -16.43 -0.88
C LEU A 39 6.01 -15.03 -0.94
N LEU A 40 6.77 -13.96 -1.16
CA LEU A 40 6.20 -12.62 -1.32
C LEU A 40 5.32 -12.53 -2.58
N ASP A 41 5.81 -13.06 -3.70
CA ASP A 41 5.12 -13.04 -4.99
C ASP A 41 3.78 -13.79 -4.93
N LEU A 42 3.70 -14.86 -4.13
CA LEU A 42 2.47 -15.60 -3.88
C LEU A 42 1.35 -14.72 -3.30
N HIS A 43 1.71 -13.72 -2.47
CA HIS A 43 0.74 -12.87 -1.79
C HIS A 43 0.43 -11.58 -2.55
N TYR A 44 1.32 -11.14 -3.44
CA TYR A 44 1.29 -9.80 -4.01
C TYR A 44 0.07 -9.53 -4.91
N PRO A 45 -0.34 -10.43 -5.84
CA PRO A 45 -1.56 -10.22 -6.63
C PRO A 45 -2.81 -10.05 -5.75
N HIS A 46 -2.94 -10.84 -4.70
CA HIS A 46 -4.05 -10.74 -3.74
C HIS A 46 -4.01 -9.46 -2.92
N TYR A 47 -2.82 -8.99 -2.56
CA TYR A 47 -2.65 -7.67 -1.95
C TYR A 47 -3.16 -6.58 -2.89
N ILE A 48 -2.69 -6.53 -4.15
CA ILE A 48 -3.12 -5.50 -5.12
C ILE A 48 -4.64 -5.58 -5.35
N LYS A 49 -5.18 -6.78 -5.61
CA LYS A 49 -6.62 -6.97 -5.80
C LYS A 49 -7.41 -6.41 -4.61
N SER A 50 -6.99 -6.72 -3.39
CA SER A 50 -7.66 -6.22 -2.19
C SER A 50 -7.66 -4.70 -2.09
N ARG A 51 -6.61 -4.01 -2.60
CA ARG A 51 -6.58 -2.55 -2.64
C ARG A 51 -7.66 -2.01 -3.56
N ARG A 52 -7.83 -2.61 -4.75
CA ARG A 52 -8.90 -2.22 -5.69
C ARG A 52 -10.28 -2.41 -5.07
N ASP A 53 -10.50 -3.54 -4.39
CA ASP A 53 -11.75 -3.77 -3.68
C ASP A 53 -11.98 -2.71 -2.58
N CYS A 54 -10.92 -2.30 -1.85
CA CYS A 54 -11.01 -1.27 -0.80
C CYS A 54 -11.26 0.14 -1.37
N TRP A 55 -10.66 0.48 -2.51
CA TRP A 55 -10.93 1.73 -3.24
C TRP A 55 -12.38 1.76 -3.75
N GLY A 56 -12.89 0.64 -4.29
CA GLY A 56 -14.29 0.48 -4.65
C GLY A 56 -15.23 0.68 -3.46
N ALA A 57 -14.90 0.11 -2.30
CA ALA A 57 -15.67 0.29 -1.06
C ALA A 57 -15.72 1.75 -0.59
N ALA A 58 -14.59 2.47 -0.66
CA ALA A 58 -14.53 3.89 -0.31
C ALA A 58 -15.48 4.75 -1.17
N GLN A 59 -15.67 4.39 -2.44
CA GLN A 59 -16.56 5.12 -3.35
C GLN A 59 -18.04 4.97 -3.02
N VAL A 60 -18.46 3.89 -2.35
CA VAL A 60 -19.89 3.57 -2.17
C VAL A 60 -20.65 4.75 -1.53
N LYS A 61 -20.11 5.28 -0.43
CA LYS A 61 -20.72 6.34 0.40
C LYS A 61 -20.15 7.73 0.14
N ALA A 62 -19.23 7.88 -0.81
CA ALA A 62 -18.50 9.12 -1.03
C ALA A 62 -19.31 10.18 -1.83
N PRO A 63 -19.05 11.48 -1.62
CA PRO A 63 -19.50 12.55 -2.51
C PRO A 63 -19.03 12.37 -3.96
N LEU A 64 -19.72 12.98 -4.93
CA LEU A 64 -19.46 12.76 -6.37
C LEU A 64 -18.06 13.19 -6.82
N ASP A 65 -17.53 14.30 -6.31
CA ASP A 65 -16.16 14.75 -6.58
C ASP A 65 -15.12 13.76 -6.05
N VAL A 66 -15.35 13.19 -4.87
CA VAL A 66 -14.50 12.14 -4.31
C VAL A 66 -14.56 10.88 -5.17
N LYS A 67 -15.75 10.46 -5.61
CA LYS A 67 -15.89 9.32 -6.55
C LYS A 67 -15.12 9.54 -7.85
N ARG A 68 -15.15 10.76 -8.40
CA ARG A 68 -14.37 11.10 -9.61
C ARG A 68 -12.87 11.04 -9.36
N ALA A 69 -12.39 11.54 -8.22
CA ALA A 69 -10.98 11.45 -7.86
C ALA A 69 -10.52 9.98 -7.72
N ILE A 70 -11.31 9.14 -7.04
CA ILE A 70 -11.02 7.70 -6.94
C ILE A 70 -11.08 7.05 -8.33
N TRP A 71 -12.05 7.38 -9.17
CA TRP A 71 -12.12 6.85 -10.52
C TRP A 71 -10.88 7.21 -11.36
N GLU A 72 -10.37 8.44 -11.23
CA GLU A 72 -9.14 8.84 -11.93
C GLU A 72 -7.94 8.00 -11.47
N HIS A 73 -7.82 7.77 -10.16
CA HIS A 73 -6.80 6.86 -9.61
C HIS A 73 -6.98 5.42 -10.14
N GLU A 74 -8.19 4.89 -10.10
CA GLU A 74 -8.47 3.51 -10.52
C GLU A 74 -8.27 3.27 -12.02
N LYS A 75 -8.24 4.30 -12.86
CA LYS A 75 -7.91 4.14 -14.29
C LYS A 75 -6.51 3.61 -14.50
N ASP A 76 -5.51 4.17 -13.82
CA ASP A 76 -4.13 3.69 -13.92
C ASP A 76 -4.06 2.23 -13.48
N GLU A 77 -4.77 1.92 -12.40
CA GLU A 77 -4.64 0.68 -11.66
C GLU A 77 -5.40 -0.49 -12.29
N LEU A 78 -6.60 -0.25 -12.82
CA LEU A 78 -7.50 -1.28 -13.39
C LEU A 78 -7.55 -1.28 -14.91
N ILE A 79 -7.28 -0.15 -15.58
CA ILE A 79 -7.49 -0.02 -17.03
C ILE A 79 -6.14 0.05 -17.73
N TYR A 80 -5.39 1.13 -17.51
CA TYR A 80 -4.15 1.38 -18.22
C TYR A 80 -3.35 2.53 -17.59
N ASP A 81 -2.16 2.21 -17.10
CA ASP A 81 -1.14 3.20 -16.80
C ASP A 81 -0.19 3.34 -18.00
N LYS A 82 -0.09 4.56 -18.55
CA LYS A 82 0.83 4.90 -19.66
C LYS A 82 2.29 4.64 -19.33
N ARG A 83 2.69 4.77 -18.06
CA ARG A 83 4.07 4.53 -17.59
C ARG A 83 4.44 3.05 -17.69
N MET A 84 3.46 2.17 -17.58
CA MET A 84 3.64 0.72 -17.58
C MET A 84 3.28 0.07 -18.92
N GLY A 85 2.34 0.66 -19.66
CA GLY A 85 1.75 0.05 -20.85
C GLY A 85 0.69 -1.03 -20.54
N SER A 86 0.22 -1.12 -19.30
CA SER A 86 -0.82 -2.07 -18.85
C SER A 86 -1.53 -1.56 -17.60
N ALA A 87 -2.51 -2.31 -17.09
CA ALA A 87 -3.01 -2.16 -15.72
C ALA A 87 -2.00 -2.70 -14.68
N HIS A 88 -2.11 -2.26 -13.43
CA HIS A 88 -1.23 -2.65 -12.31
C HIS A 88 -1.46 -4.08 -11.83
N LEU A 89 -2.64 -4.62 -12.12
CA LEU A 89 -2.95 -6.02 -11.99
C LEU A 89 -3.79 -6.45 -13.20
N THR A 90 -3.35 -7.49 -13.91
CA THR A 90 -4.05 -8.01 -15.08
C THR A 90 -4.83 -9.29 -14.76
N ASP A 91 -5.82 -9.60 -15.58
CA ASP A 91 -6.56 -10.86 -15.49
C ASP A 91 -5.64 -12.09 -15.62
N GLN A 92 -4.59 -11.98 -16.45
CA GLN A 92 -3.59 -13.05 -16.58
C GLN A 92 -2.83 -13.25 -15.27
N GLN A 93 -2.35 -12.18 -14.64
CA GLN A 93 -1.65 -12.29 -13.34
C GLN A 93 -2.57 -12.87 -12.26
N MET A 94 -3.87 -12.56 -12.29
CA MET A 94 -4.84 -13.16 -11.38
C MET A 94 -5.15 -14.63 -11.69
N ALA A 95 -5.18 -15.01 -12.97
CA ALA A 95 -5.34 -16.41 -13.38
C ALA A 95 -4.14 -17.28 -12.99
N GLU A 96 -2.94 -16.69 -12.98
CA GLU A 96 -1.69 -17.33 -12.56
C GLU A 96 -1.47 -17.26 -11.04
N ALA A 97 -2.21 -16.41 -10.33
CA ALA A 97 -2.08 -16.26 -8.88
C ALA A 97 -2.49 -17.53 -8.14
N THR A 98 -1.90 -17.72 -6.95
CA THR A 98 -2.28 -18.84 -6.08
C THR A 98 -3.75 -18.73 -5.66
N ALA A 99 -4.37 -19.83 -5.25
CA ALA A 99 -5.67 -19.77 -4.60
C ALA A 99 -5.58 -18.99 -3.27
N GLU A 100 -6.58 -18.16 -2.96
CA GLU A 100 -6.63 -17.36 -1.72
C GLU A 100 -6.52 -18.24 -0.44
N SER A 101 -6.95 -19.50 -0.52
CA SER A 101 -6.80 -20.50 0.54
C SER A 101 -5.34 -20.76 0.93
N ASN A 102 -4.40 -20.52 0.02
CA ASN A 102 -2.96 -20.76 0.17
C ASN A 102 -2.20 -19.55 0.73
N LEU A 103 -2.88 -18.41 0.93
CA LEU A 103 -2.27 -17.26 1.59
C LEU A 103 -1.97 -17.59 3.05
N LEU A 104 -0.89 -17.01 3.58
CA LEU A 104 -0.59 -17.07 5.00
C LEU A 104 -1.79 -16.56 5.81
N PRO A 105 -2.21 -17.26 6.87
CA PRO A 105 -3.37 -16.85 7.66
C PRO A 105 -3.29 -15.40 8.14
N GLY A 106 -2.11 -14.94 8.58
CA GLY A 106 -1.90 -13.56 9.00
C GLY A 106 -2.02 -12.55 7.85
N ALA A 107 -1.53 -12.90 6.66
CA ALA A 107 -1.65 -12.05 5.47
C ALA A 107 -3.12 -11.93 5.01
N ARG A 108 -3.85 -13.06 5.00
CA ARG A 108 -5.28 -13.10 4.67
C ARG A 108 -6.12 -12.33 5.69
N ALA A 109 -5.82 -12.49 6.99
CA ALA A 109 -6.49 -11.73 8.05
C ALA A 109 -6.30 -10.22 7.89
N ALA A 110 -5.09 -9.77 7.53
CA ALA A 110 -4.83 -8.35 7.27
C ALA A 110 -5.61 -7.82 6.05
N ILE A 111 -5.69 -8.61 4.96
CA ILE A 111 -6.52 -8.29 3.79
C ILE A 111 -7.99 -8.09 4.19
N TYR A 112 -8.55 -9.01 4.98
CA TYR A 112 -9.93 -8.88 5.47
C TYR A 112 -10.11 -7.70 6.42
N ALA A 113 -9.11 -7.39 7.25
CA ALA A 113 -9.16 -6.24 8.14
C ALA A 113 -9.23 -4.93 7.35
N TRP A 114 -8.43 -4.77 6.28
CA TRP A 114 -8.53 -3.59 5.41
C TRP A 114 -9.91 -3.49 4.75
N MET A 115 -10.44 -4.61 4.23
CA MET A 115 -11.78 -4.64 3.65
C MET A 115 -12.86 -4.22 4.65
N TYR A 116 -12.76 -4.71 5.88
CA TYR A 116 -13.65 -4.33 6.96
C TYR A 116 -13.58 -2.81 7.23
N LEU A 117 -12.37 -2.24 7.34
CA LEU A 117 -12.22 -0.80 7.54
C LEU A 117 -12.81 0.00 6.37
N ALA A 118 -12.55 -0.43 5.13
CA ALA A 118 -12.99 0.29 3.94
C ALA A 118 -14.52 0.26 3.75
N THR A 119 -15.20 -0.82 4.16
CA THR A 119 -16.66 -0.99 3.99
C THR A 119 -17.49 -0.41 5.14
N THR A 120 -16.96 -0.45 6.36
CA THR A 120 -17.71 -0.09 7.56
C THR A 120 -17.56 1.37 7.98
N ARG A 121 -16.43 2.01 7.68
CA ARG A 121 -16.18 3.39 8.10
C ARG A 121 -16.91 4.44 7.25
N PRO A 122 -17.07 5.67 7.77
CA PRO A 122 -17.44 6.83 6.95
C PRO A 122 -16.50 6.98 5.75
N TRP A 123 -17.01 7.55 4.65
CA TRP A 123 -16.29 7.59 3.37
C TRP A 123 -14.91 8.25 3.46
N ILE A 124 -14.73 9.29 4.28
CA ILE A 124 -13.45 10.02 4.39
C ILE A 124 -12.39 9.22 5.16
N GLU A 125 -12.83 8.44 6.15
CA GLU A 125 -11.97 7.51 6.86
C GLU A 125 -11.61 6.32 5.95
N SER A 126 -12.58 5.80 5.20
CA SER A 126 -12.35 4.74 4.20
C SER A 126 -11.39 5.21 3.09
N LEU A 127 -11.54 6.45 2.62
CA LEU A 127 -10.59 7.07 1.70
C LEU A 127 -9.19 7.12 2.32
N MET A 128 -9.06 7.54 3.58
CA MET A 128 -7.76 7.60 4.25
C MET A 128 -7.12 6.22 4.48
N VAL A 129 -7.92 5.18 4.80
CA VAL A 129 -7.45 3.79 4.91
C VAL A 129 -6.76 3.34 3.62
N ASN A 130 -7.26 3.80 2.47
CA ASN A 130 -6.67 3.55 1.17
C ASN A 130 -5.45 4.44 0.91
N HIS A 131 -5.67 5.75 0.94
CA HIS A 131 -4.67 6.77 0.62
C HIS A 131 -3.38 6.64 1.43
N ILE A 132 -3.44 6.27 2.72
CA ILE A 132 -2.24 6.20 3.54
C ILE A 132 -1.23 5.16 3.04
N THR A 133 -1.66 4.14 2.28
CA THR A 133 -0.73 3.19 1.67
C THR A 133 0.04 3.80 0.50
N GLU A 134 -0.59 4.69 -0.27
CA GLU A 134 0.08 5.48 -1.32
C GLU A 134 1.07 6.47 -0.69
N ARG A 135 0.62 7.18 0.36
CA ARG A 135 1.47 8.17 1.06
C ARG A 135 2.73 7.54 1.68
N LYS A 136 2.66 6.28 2.10
CA LYS A 136 3.82 5.53 2.62
C LYS A 136 4.83 5.16 1.50
N ASN A 137 4.41 5.16 0.24
CA ASN A 137 5.28 4.95 -0.90
C ASN A 137 5.84 6.26 -1.50
N ASN A 138 5.22 7.41 -1.20
CA ASN A 138 5.70 8.72 -1.66
C ASN A 138 7.09 9.03 -1.08
N SER A 139 8.11 9.08 -1.95
CA SER A 139 9.52 9.25 -1.57
C SER A 139 9.89 10.71 -1.28
N ALA A 140 9.08 11.68 -1.74
CA ALA A 140 9.19 13.07 -1.32
C ALA A 140 8.77 13.27 0.16
N ILE A 141 7.94 12.37 0.71
CA ILE A 141 7.47 12.43 2.10
C ILE A 141 8.29 11.52 3.02
N VAL A 142 8.56 10.28 2.60
CA VAL A 142 9.22 9.27 3.44
C VAL A 142 10.74 9.39 3.35
N LYS A 143 11.37 9.77 4.46
CA LYS A 143 12.83 9.93 4.56
C LYS A 143 13.55 8.61 4.29
N GLY A 144 14.47 8.62 3.32
CA GLY A 144 15.23 7.44 2.91
C GLY A 144 14.47 6.51 1.95
N GLY A 145 13.35 6.97 1.39
CA GLY A 145 12.59 6.29 0.35
C GLY A 145 11.32 5.62 0.84
N GLY A 146 10.30 5.60 -0.01
CA GLY A 146 9.05 4.88 0.22
C GLY A 146 9.22 3.36 0.28
N PHE A 147 8.14 2.64 0.63
CA PHE A 147 8.21 1.18 0.79
C PHE A 147 8.60 0.46 -0.52
N THR A 148 8.05 0.84 -1.67
CA THR A 148 8.42 0.25 -2.97
C THR A 148 9.90 0.42 -3.29
N GLN A 149 10.46 1.62 -3.11
CA GLN A 149 11.87 1.89 -3.35
C GLN A 149 12.78 1.05 -2.44
N ARG A 150 12.42 0.88 -1.16
CA ARG A 150 13.17 0.03 -0.23
C ARG A 150 13.12 -1.44 -0.64
N CYS A 151 11.97 -1.93 -1.08
CA CYS A 151 11.83 -3.29 -1.60
C CYS A 151 12.68 -3.50 -2.87
N ALA A 152 12.71 -2.53 -3.78
CA ALA A 152 13.53 -2.58 -4.98
C ALA A 152 15.04 -2.66 -4.65
N HIS A 153 15.53 -1.78 -3.78
CA HIS A 153 16.93 -1.82 -3.33
C HIS A 153 17.26 -3.12 -2.61
N LYS A 154 16.34 -3.65 -1.80
CA LYS A 154 16.52 -4.94 -1.12
C LYS A 154 16.61 -6.11 -2.11
N LYS A 155 15.74 -6.17 -3.11
CA LYS A 155 15.81 -7.18 -4.17
C LYS A 155 17.18 -7.16 -4.85
N VAL A 156 17.67 -5.99 -5.25
CA VAL A 156 18.99 -5.84 -5.89
C VAL A 156 20.12 -6.25 -4.94
N ALA A 157 20.09 -5.80 -3.68
CA ALA A 157 21.14 -6.09 -2.71
C ALA A 157 21.23 -7.59 -2.35
N ASP A 158 20.09 -8.26 -2.23
CA ASP A 158 20.01 -9.64 -1.74
C ASP A 158 20.03 -10.69 -2.86
N LEU A 159 19.45 -10.40 -4.02
CA LEU A 159 19.31 -11.31 -5.16
C LEU A 159 20.22 -10.96 -6.35
N GLY A 160 20.90 -9.81 -6.31
CA GLY A 160 21.71 -9.28 -7.40
C GLY A 160 20.87 -8.59 -8.49
N GLY A 161 21.54 -8.21 -9.59
CA GLY A 161 20.92 -7.50 -10.71
C GLY A 161 21.00 -5.98 -10.58
N THR A 162 20.10 -5.27 -11.26
CA THR A 162 20.02 -3.80 -11.23
C THR A 162 18.56 -3.35 -11.15
N ILE A 163 18.32 -2.08 -10.78
CA ILE A 163 16.96 -1.52 -10.69
C ILE A 163 16.26 -1.52 -12.05
N GLU A 164 17.01 -1.29 -13.13
CA GLU A 164 16.49 -1.26 -14.49
C GLU A 164 15.94 -2.63 -14.92
N ALA A 165 16.52 -3.71 -14.39
CA ALA A 165 16.14 -5.09 -14.65
C ALA A 165 14.94 -5.56 -13.81
N LEU A 166 14.47 -4.79 -12.83
CA LEU A 166 13.26 -5.12 -12.08
C LEU A 166 12.01 -5.04 -12.97
N ASP A 167 10.95 -5.71 -12.52
CA ASP A 167 9.65 -5.69 -13.19
C ASP A 167 9.12 -4.26 -13.34
N ILE A 168 8.37 -4.04 -14.42
CA ILE A 168 7.89 -2.70 -14.78
C ILE A 168 6.98 -2.11 -13.68
N ASN A 169 6.19 -2.96 -13.02
CA ASN A 169 5.26 -2.55 -11.97
C ASN A 169 6.03 -1.94 -10.78
N THR A 170 7.09 -2.61 -10.30
CA THR A 170 7.97 -2.09 -9.24
C THR A 170 8.58 -0.74 -9.64
N LYS A 171 9.08 -0.62 -10.89
CA LYS A 171 9.69 0.63 -11.37
C LYS A 171 8.69 1.78 -11.46
N VAL A 172 7.47 1.50 -11.90
CA VAL A 172 6.40 2.51 -12.00
C VAL A 172 5.99 2.99 -10.61
N HIS A 173 5.72 2.08 -9.66
CA HIS A 173 5.37 2.45 -8.28
C HIS A 173 6.49 3.15 -7.50
N MET A 174 7.74 3.13 -7.97
CA MET A 174 8.80 3.97 -7.38
C MET A 174 8.64 5.47 -7.71
N VAL A 175 7.82 5.81 -8.72
CA VAL A 175 7.61 7.18 -9.20
C VAL A 175 6.13 7.58 -9.11
N ALA A 176 5.23 6.71 -9.53
CA ALA A 176 3.79 6.95 -9.62
C ALA A 176 3.12 7.31 -8.29
N ASP A 177 3.64 6.76 -7.18
CA ASP A 177 3.01 6.88 -5.88
C ASP A 177 3.13 8.31 -5.29
N GLU A 178 4.00 9.17 -5.85
CA GLU A 178 3.99 10.60 -5.55
C GLU A 178 2.71 11.26 -6.10
N ASP A 179 2.41 11.03 -7.38
CA ASP A 179 1.20 11.55 -8.04
C ASP A 179 -0.07 10.99 -7.39
N HIS A 180 -0.11 9.68 -7.11
CA HIS A 180 -1.26 9.02 -6.48
C HIS A 180 -1.48 9.47 -5.03
N SER A 181 -0.41 9.78 -4.30
CA SER A 181 -0.50 10.42 -2.98
C SER A 181 -1.08 11.84 -3.09
N ASP A 182 -0.58 12.65 -4.02
CA ASP A 182 -0.85 14.09 -4.00
C ASP A 182 -2.19 14.46 -4.67
N MET A 183 -2.73 13.60 -5.54
CA MET A 183 -3.98 13.86 -6.26
C MET A 183 -5.21 14.03 -5.35
N PHE A 184 -5.18 13.49 -4.12
CA PHE A 184 -6.27 13.60 -3.15
C PHE A 184 -6.14 14.81 -2.21
N GLU A 185 -5.04 15.55 -2.25
CA GLU A 185 -4.82 16.75 -1.42
C GLU A 185 -5.97 17.77 -1.54
N PRO A 186 -6.53 18.09 -2.74
CA PRO A 186 -7.68 18.99 -2.86
C PRO A 186 -8.96 18.44 -2.20
N ILE A 187 -9.14 17.12 -2.18
CA ILE A 187 -10.29 16.47 -1.53
C ILE A 187 -10.17 16.64 -0.01
N PHE A 188 -9.01 16.33 0.56
CA PHE A 188 -8.82 16.50 1.99
C PHE A 188 -8.87 17.96 2.43
N ASP A 189 -8.31 18.88 1.63
CA ASP A 189 -8.39 20.31 1.91
C ASP A 189 -9.85 20.79 2.01
N LYS A 190 -10.72 20.30 1.12
CA LYS A 190 -12.14 20.62 1.11
C LYS A 190 -12.94 20.02 2.26
N TYR A 191 -12.64 18.78 2.67
CA TYR A 191 -13.50 18.02 3.58
C TYR A 191 -12.97 17.92 5.02
N VAL A 192 -11.68 18.13 5.27
CA VAL A 192 -11.09 18.14 6.62
C VAL A 192 -11.20 19.55 7.21
N VAL A 193 -12.41 19.95 7.60
CA VAL A 193 -12.73 21.34 7.99
C VAL A 193 -12.99 21.54 9.48
N ASP A 194 -13.02 20.45 10.24
CA ASP A 194 -13.28 20.44 11.67
C ASP A 194 -12.40 19.40 12.39
N GLU A 195 -12.20 19.59 13.69
CA GLU A 195 -11.27 18.78 14.49
C GLU A 195 -11.73 17.32 14.59
N ARG A 196 -13.05 17.06 14.62
CA ARG A 196 -13.57 15.69 14.68
C ARG A 196 -13.19 14.94 13.41
N THR A 197 -13.35 15.56 12.25
CA THR A 197 -12.99 14.97 10.95
C THR A 197 -11.48 14.79 10.83
N ALA A 198 -10.68 15.79 11.22
CA ALA A 198 -9.22 15.69 11.23
C ALA A 198 -8.72 14.50 12.08
N GLN A 199 -9.24 14.36 13.30
CA GLN A 199 -8.89 13.27 14.19
C GLN A 199 -9.37 11.90 13.68
N ALA A 200 -10.52 11.85 13.01
CA ALA A 200 -11.02 10.61 12.39
C ALA A 200 -10.10 10.14 11.26
N VAL A 201 -9.65 11.05 10.40
CA VAL A 201 -8.69 10.78 9.33
C VAL A 201 -7.35 10.29 9.90
N ILE A 202 -6.82 10.93 10.94
CA ILE A 202 -5.56 10.49 11.59
C ILE A 202 -5.71 9.08 12.16
N ARG A 203 -6.80 8.78 12.88
CA ARG A 203 -7.06 7.42 13.40
C ARG A 203 -7.17 6.39 12.28
N ALA A 204 -7.88 6.72 11.19
CA ALA A 204 -8.01 5.85 10.03
C ALA A 204 -6.66 5.50 9.39
N ALA A 205 -5.76 6.49 9.29
CA ALA A 205 -4.40 6.26 8.84
C ALA A 205 -3.64 5.32 9.80
N GLN A 206 -3.70 5.57 11.11
CA GLN A 206 -3.04 4.74 12.12
C GLN A 206 -3.52 3.28 12.10
N ASP A 207 -4.83 3.06 11.96
CA ASP A 207 -5.43 1.72 11.90
C ASP A 207 -5.02 0.97 10.63
N SER A 208 -5.04 1.63 9.47
CA SER A 208 -4.59 1.02 8.21
C SER A 208 -3.09 0.69 8.25
N LEU A 209 -2.27 1.56 8.84
CA LEU A 209 -0.85 1.30 9.02
C LEU A 209 -0.57 0.20 10.06
N ALA A 210 -1.43 0.03 11.06
CA ALA A 210 -1.34 -1.11 11.99
C ALA A 210 -1.60 -2.45 11.28
N ILE A 211 -2.59 -2.49 10.40
CA ILE A 211 -2.87 -3.66 9.55
C ILE A 211 -1.69 -3.92 8.60
N ASP A 212 -1.11 -2.87 8.01
CA ASP A 212 0.07 -2.98 7.17
C ASP A 212 1.25 -3.59 7.95
N ARG A 213 1.51 -3.16 9.20
CA ARG A 213 2.56 -3.76 10.05
C ARG A 213 2.29 -5.25 10.31
N ALA A 214 1.05 -5.62 10.64
CA ALA A 214 0.68 -7.01 10.85
C ALA A 214 0.89 -7.87 9.58
N TYR A 215 0.52 -7.34 8.41
CA TYR A 215 0.76 -7.97 7.12
C TYR A 215 2.26 -8.18 6.87
N ARG A 216 3.10 -7.15 7.07
CA ARG A 216 4.56 -7.26 6.88
C ARG A 216 5.20 -8.21 7.88
N SER A 217 4.77 -8.21 9.14
CA SER A 217 5.29 -9.13 10.16
C SER A 217 4.95 -10.60 9.85
N ALA A 218 3.73 -10.88 9.36
CA ALA A 218 3.34 -12.22 8.95
C ALA A 218 4.23 -12.74 7.80
N LEU A 219 4.47 -11.90 6.79
CA LEU A 219 5.39 -12.24 5.69
C LEU A 219 6.83 -12.44 6.18
N ALA A 220 7.33 -11.54 7.03
CA ALA A 220 8.69 -11.60 7.57
C ALA A 220 8.93 -12.88 8.39
N THR A 221 7.96 -13.25 9.22
CA THR A 221 8.01 -14.46 10.05
C THR A 221 8.08 -15.70 9.17
N ALA A 222 7.17 -15.83 8.20
CA ALA A 222 7.18 -16.97 7.29
C ALA A 222 8.44 -17.03 6.40
N MET A 223 8.98 -15.88 5.95
CA MET A 223 10.27 -15.85 5.25
C MET A 223 11.41 -16.35 6.15
N SER A 224 11.40 -16.04 7.44
CA SER A 224 12.44 -16.44 8.40
C SER A 224 12.43 -17.95 8.67
N GLU A 225 11.29 -18.60 8.52
CA GLU A 225 11.13 -20.06 8.66
C GLU A 225 11.65 -20.84 7.44
N ILE A 226 11.82 -20.17 6.29
CA ILE A 226 12.43 -20.78 5.10
C ILE A 226 13.94 -20.90 5.33
N SER A 227 14.42 -22.15 5.39
CA SER A 227 15.84 -22.49 5.53
C SER A 227 16.71 -21.78 4.48
N GLU A 228 17.85 -21.25 4.91
CA GLU A 228 18.83 -20.63 4.00
C GLU A 228 19.41 -21.60 2.97
N LYS A 229 19.38 -22.91 3.26
CA LYS A 229 19.89 -23.97 2.36
C LYS A 229 18.90 -24.37 1.25
N ALA A 230 17.68 -23.85 1.28
CA ALA A 230 16.70 -24.04 0.20
C ALA A 230 16.86 -23.00 -0.93
N ALA A 231 17.98 -22.27 -0.94
CA ALA A 231 18.32 -21.20 -1.89
C ALA A 231 19.22 -21.72 -3.02
#